data_AF-M6WFS0-F1
#
_entry.id   AF-M6WFS0-F1
#
_cell.length_a   1.000
_cell.length_b   1.000
_cell.length_c   1.000
_cell.angle_alpha   90.00
_cell.angle_beta   90.00
_cell.angle_gamma   90.00
#
_symmetry.space_group_name_H-M   'P 1'
#
loop_
_entity.id
_entity.type
_entity.pdbx_description
1 polymer ?
#
loop_
_entity_poly.entity_id
_entity_poly.type
_entity_poly.pdbx_seq_one_letter_code
_entity_poly.pdbx_strand_id
1 'polypeptide(L)'
;MRKIQELSPELINQIAAGEVIESAHSVVKELMENSMDAGATQMDIESKDGGLSLLRITDNGSGIDPEDIEPALKRHATSKIRDYGDLENVLSYGFRGEALASIASVSRLTLESGIKNQKTAWKICSIGGKISEKEEIPGFVGTKILVEELFFNTPVRRKFLKSVRSEDKKIRDRVTTQALARHDVRFRLFQDGKEVFVLPSRENKKDRIIDLFGENFRDHLLEVSLERGGLNATGYISDPDFYKSNRTGQFVFVNGRPVEIKYGSTLLKKAYDELLPPNGHPYCFLFFEIDPSRVDVNVHPAKKEIRFLDEEGFNGFF
;
A
#
# COMPACT_ATOMS: atom_id res chain seq x y z
N MET A 1 -15.69 37.14 18.87
CA MET A 1 -15.82 36.10 17.83
C MET A 1 -14.94 36.48 16.64
N ARG A 2 -14.16 35.55 16.08
CA ARG A 2 -13.48 35.80 14.80
C ARG A 2 -14.52 35.87 13.68
N LYS A 3 -14.36 36.79 12.73
CA LYS A 3 -15.20 36.86 11.53
C LYS A 3 -14.89 35.64 10.65
N ILE A 4 -15.92 35.07 10.03
CA ILE A 4 -15.77 34.00 9.03
C ILE A 4 -14.97 34.56 7.84
N GLN A 5 -13.98 33.81 7.36
CA GLN A 5 -13.12 34.17 6.24
C GLN A 5 -12.84 32.94 5.37
N GLU A 6 -12.63 33.16 4.07
CA GLU A 6 -12.16 32.12 3.16
C GLU A 6 -10.73 31.71 3.50
N LEU A 7 -10.44 30.42 3.39
CA LEU A 7 -9.10 29.87 3.63
C LEU A 7 -8.23 30.07 2.39
N SER A 8 -6.93 30.29 2.57
CA SER A 8 -6.02 30.36 1.42
C SER A 8 -5.89 28.99 0.75
N PRO A 9 -5.59 28.92 -0.57
CA PRO A 9 -5.38 27.65 -1.27
C PRO A 9 -4.33 26.76 -0.60
N GLU A 10 -3.26 27.34 -0.05
CA GLU A 10 -2.23 26.61 0.70
C GLU A 10 -2.79 25.95 1.97
N LEU A 11 -3.63 26.67 2.71
CA LEU A 11 -4.23 26.16 3.94
C LEU A 11 -5.28 25.07 3.65
N ILE A 12 -6.08 25.23 2.59
CA ILE A 12 -6.99 24.19 2.08
C ILE A 12 -6.19 22.94 1.68
N ASN A 13 -5.04 23.14 1.03
CA ASN A 13 -4.15 22.05 0.64
C ASN A 13 -3.60 21.32 1.85
N GLN A 14 -3.10 22.04 2.85
CA GLN A 14 -2.58 21.46 4.09
C GLN A 14 -3.65 20.73 4.92
N ILE A 15 -4.87 21.25 4.99
CA ILE A 15 -5.97 20.61 5.72
C ILE A 15 -6.36 19.29 5.07
N ALA A 16 -6.62 19.27 3.75
CA ALA A 16 -7.02 18.04 3.07
C ALA A 16 -5.86 17.05 2.90
N ALA A 17 -4.60 17.51 2.76
CA ALA A 17 -3.45 16.61 2.89
C ALA A 17 -3.38 16.00 4.29
N GLY A 18 -3.88 16.73 5.29
CA GLY A 18 -4.05 16.26 6.65
C GLY A 18 -5.11 15.16 6.85
N GLU A 19 -6.01 14.99 5.89
CA GLU A 19 -7.02 13.92 5.89
C GLU A 19 -6.60 12.73 5.02
N VAL A 20 -5.73 12.95 4.02
CA VAL A 20 -5.28 11.93 3.06
C VAL A 20 -3.94 11.29 3.47
N ILE A 21 -2.97 12.06 3.98
CA ILE A 21 -1.60 11.60 4.28
C ILE A 21 -1.26 11.80 5.76
N GLU A 22 -1.48 10.75 6.55
CA GLU A 22 -1.26 10.75 8.01
C GLU A 22 0.18 10.45 8.45
N SER A 23 0.95 9.74 7.62
CA SER A 23 2.26 9.22 8.00
C SER A 23 3.09 8.82 6.79
N ALA A 24 4.39 8.59 7.00
CA ALA A 24 5.31 8.11 5.96
C ALA A 24 4.88 6.76 5.38
N HIS A 25 4.42 5.81 6.21
CA HIS A 25 3.95 4.52 5.71
C HIS A 25 2.67 4.62 4.86
N SER A 26 1.83 5.64 5.08
CA SER A 26 0.67 5.91 4.21
C SER A 26 1.12 6.46 2.86
N VAL A 27 2.17 7.30 2.81
CA VAL A 27 2.80 7.71 1.54
C VAL A 27 3.30 6.48 0.78
N VAL A 28 4.06 5.60 1.46
CA VAL A 28 4.56 4.36 0.85
C VAL A 28 3.42 3.51 0.29
N LYS A 29 2.34 3.31 1.07
CA LYS A 29 1.14 2.61 0.60
C LYS A 29 0.64 3.17 -0.74
N GLU A 30 0.32 4.46 -0.79
CA GLU A 30 -0.31 5.09 -1.96
C GLU A 30 0.60 5.02 -3.20
N LEU A 31 1.90 5.24 -3.02
CA LEU A 31 2.86 5.20 -4.12
C LEU A 31 3.11 3.78 -4.64
N MET A 32 3.17 2.77 -3.76
CA MET A 32 3.24 1.37 -4.18
C MET A 32 1.98 0.95 -4.95
N GLU A 33 0.80 1.32 -4.43
CA GLU A 33 -0.50 1.08 -5.07
C GLU A 33 -0.57 1.71 -6.47
N ASN A 34 -0.09 2.95 -6.63
CA ASN A 34 0.03 3.58 -7.95
C ASN A 34 0.98 2.83 -8.89
N SER A 35 2.10 2.33 -8.38
CA SER A 35 3.06 1.56 -9.17
C SER A 35 2.44 0.25 -9.69
N MET A 36 1.64 -0.43 -8.86
CA MET A 36 0.93 -1.64 -9.26
C MET A 36 -0.20 -1.37 -10.24
N ASP A 37 -0.94 -0.27 -10.06
CA ASP A 37 -1.95 0.18 -11.03
C ASP A 37 -1.30 0.50 -12.40
N ALA A 38 -0.04 0.94 -12.42
CA ALA A 38 0.76 1.13 -13.64
C ALA A 38 1.36 -0.18 -14.22
N GLY A 39 1.02 -1.34 -13.65
CA GLY A 39 1.49 -2.64 -14.13
C GLY A 39 2.95 -2.95 -13.79
N ALA A 40 3.53 -2.31 -12.77
CA ALA A 40 4.91 -2.58 -12.38
C ALA A 40 5.14 -4.05 -11.97
N THR A 41 6.24 -4.62 -12.46
CA THR A 41 6.72 -5.96 -12.12
C THR A 41 7.97 -5.93 -11.22
N GLN A 42 8.58 -4.76 -11.06
CA GLN A 42 9.67 -4.47 -10.15
C GLN A 42 9.40 -3.16 -9.41
N MET A 43 9.69 -3.16 -8.11
CA MET A 43 9.61 -2.00 -7.26
C MET A 43 10.79 -1.94 -6.29
N ASP A 44 11.47 -0.81 -6.26
CA ASP A 44 12.54 -0.49 -5.31
C ASP A 44 12.07 0.64 -4.40
N ILE A 45 12.09 0.40 -3.08
CA ILE A 45 11.68 1.33 -2.02
C ILE A 45 12.90 1.67 -1.15
N GLU A 46 13.16 2.96 -0.93
CA GLU A 46 14.19 3.45 -0.02
C GLU A 46 13.56 4.41 0.99
N SER A 47 13.85 4.23 2.28
CA SER A 47 13.48 5.18 3.33
C SER A 47 14.69 5.57 4.19
N LYS A 48 14.70 6.81 4.67
CA LYS A 48 15.64 7.28 5.69
C LYS A 48 14.91 8.03 6.79
N ASP A 49 15.33 7.84 8.03
CA ASP A 49 14.73 8.49 9.20
C ASP A 49 13.21 8.24 9.28
N GLY A 50 12.78 6.97 9.17
CA GLY A 50 11.36 6.61 9.21
C GLY A 50 10.57 7.11 8.00
N GLY A 51 11.25 7.49 6.92
CA GLY A 51 10.67 8.10 5.72
C GLY A 51 10.42 9.61 5.83
N LEU A 52 10.93 10.28 6.86
CA LEU A 52 10.72 11.72 7.04
C LEU A 52 11.75 12.55 6.32
N SER A 53 13.00 12.10 6.31
CA SER A 53 14.06 12.79 5.57
C SER A 53 13.98 12.47 4.07
N LEU A 54 13.79 11.19 3.73
CA LEU A 54 13.72 10.70 2.36
C LEU A 54 12.83 9.46 2.27
N LEU A 55 11.95 9.46 1.27
CA LEU A 55 11.27 8.30 0.72
C LEU A 55 11.47 8.29 -0.79
N ARG A 56 11.92 7.18 -1.35
CA ARG A 56 12.03 7.00 -2.79
C ARG A 56 11.35 5.71 -3.19
N ILE A 57 10.51 5.78 -4.22
CA ILE A 57 9.92 4.61 -4.87
C ILE A 57 10.28 4.68 -6.35
N THR A 58 10.79 3.58 -6.87
CA THR A 58 11.13 3.41 -8.29
C THR A 58 10.47 2.15 -8.79
N ASP A 59 9.71 2.28 -9.87
CA ASP A 59 9.01 1.18 -10.53
C ASP A 59 9.35 1.11 -12.01
N ASN A 60 9.04 -0.03 -12.61
CA ASN A 60 9.16 -0.29 -14.05
C ASN A 60 7.79 -0.38 -14.74
N GLY A 61 6.78 0.32 -14.22
CA GLY A 61 5.43 0.37 -14.80
C GLY A 61 5.39 1.10 -16.14
N SER A 62 4.18 1.41 -16.61
CA SER A 62 3.96 2.08 -17.89
C SER A 62 4.55 3.49 -17.99
N GLY A 63 4.83 4.13 -16.86
CA GLY A 63 5.11 5.56 -16.77
C GLY A 63 3.85 6.42 -16.87
N ILE A 64 4.04 7.74 -16.87
CA ILE A 64 3.02 8.79 -16.99
C ILE A 64 3.26 9.52 -18.31
N ASP A 65 2.19 9.79 -19.06
CA ASP A 65 2.29 10.56 -20.30
C ASP A 65 2.84 11.97 -20.04
N PRO A 66 3.74 12.51 -20.89
CA PRO A 66 4.27 13.87 -20.74
C PRO A 66 3.24 14.98 -20.55
N GLU A 67 2.03 14.82 -21.11
CA GLU A 67 0.94 15.77 -20.95
C GLU A 67 0.26 15.66 -19.57
N ASP A 68 0.30 14.48 -18.95
CA ASP A 68 -0.32 14.15 -17.67
C ASP A 68 0.60 14.36 -16.45
N ILE A 69 1.90 14.58 -16.64
CA ILE A 69 2.86 14.74 -15.54
C ILE A 69 2.55 15.95 -14.64
N GLU A 70 2.24 17.10 -15.23
CA GLU A 70 1.85 18.28 -14.45
C GLU A 70 0.44 18.12 -13.84
N PRO A 71 -0.59 17.66 -14.58
CA PRO A 71 -1.89 17.29 -14.00
C PRO A 71 -1.80 16.29 -12.85
N ALA A 72 -0.90 15.30 -12.89
CA ALA A 72 -0.77 14.28 -11.83
C ALA A 72 -0.42 14.87 -10.45
N LEU A 73 0.15 16.08 -10.40
CA LEU A 73 0.45 16.82 -9.17
C LEU A 73 -0.66 17.81 -8.77
N LYS A 74 -1.71 17.98 -9.58
CA LYS A 74 -2.87 18.81 -9.28
C LYS A 74 -3.97 17.99 -8.61
N ARG A 75 -4.81 18.64 -7.79
CA ARG A 75 -5.96 17.99 -7.16
C ARG A 75 -7.05 17.67 -8.18
N HIS A 76 -7.82 16.62 -7.89
CA HIS A 76 -8.97 16.17 -8.71
C HIS A 76 -8.59 15.75 -10.13
N ALA A 77 -7.33 15.34 -10.33
CA ALA A 77 -6.84 14.79 -11.59
C ALA A 77 -6.56 13.29 -11.41
N THR A 78 -7.32 12.43 -12.10
CA THR A 78 -7.16 10.98 -12.07
C THR A 78 -7.41 10.40 -13.45
N SER A 79 -6.63 9.40 -13.85
CA SER A 79 -6.89 8.61 -15.05
C SER A 79 -7.78 7.39 -14.79
N LYS A 80 -8.17 7.14 -13.53
CA LYS A 80 -8.73 5.86 -13.06
C LYS A 80 -10.26 5.80 -13.00
N ILE A 81 -10.94 6.94 -13.04
CA ILE A 81 -12.41 7.04 -13.08
C ILE A 81 -12.81 8.22 -13.98
N ARG A 82 -13.87 8.05 -14.78
CA ARG A 82 -14.42 9.09 -15.66
C ARG A 82 -15.85 9.47 -15.30
N ASP A 83 -16.64 8.53 -14.80
CA ASP A 83 -18.02 8.76 -14.38
C ASP A 83 -18.39 8.04 -13.05
N TYR A 84 -19.63 8.22 -12.60
CA TYR A 84 -20.13 7.62 -11.35
C TYR A 84 -20.26 6.09 -11.44
N GLY A 85 -20.48 5.53 -12.64
CA GLY A 85 -20.57 4.08 -12.85
C GLY A 85 -19.21 3.38 -12.76
N ASP A 86 -18.12 4.09 -13.06
CA ASP A 86 -16.76 3.61 -12.80
C ASP A 86 -16.48 3.44 -11.30
N LEU A 87 -17.16 4.23 -10.43
CA LEU A 87 -16.98 4.19 -8.97
C LEU A 87 -17.47 2.85 -8.37
N GLU A 88 -18.47 2.23 -8.99
CA GLU A 88 -19.03 0.93 -8.58
C GLU A 88 -18.19 -0.27 -9.06
N ASN A 89 -17.29 -0.06 -10.04
CA ASN A 89 -16.49 -1.10 -10.69
C ASN A 89 -14.96 -0.96 -10.48
N VAL A 90 -14.51 -0.16 -9.50
CA VAL A 90 -13.09 0.19 -9.33
C VAL A 90 -12.22 -1.03 -8.94
N LEU A 91 -11.59 -1.64 -9.94
CA LEU A 91 -10.56 -2.67 -9.77
C LEU A 91 -9.19 -2.09 -9.36
N SER A 92 -8.94 -0.79 -9.59
CA SER A 92 -7.66 -0.14 -9.24
C SER A 92 -7.52 0.15 -7.74
N TYR A 93 -6.28 0.17 -7.23
CA TYR A 93 -6.01 0.43 -5.81
C TYR A 93 -6.31 1.89 -5.42
N GLY A 94 -6.14 2.85 -6.32
CA GLY A 94 -6.51 4.27 -6.14
C GLY A 94 -7.61 4.75 -7.10
N PHE A 95 -8.37 5.79 -6.72
CA PHE A 95 -9.35 6.44 -7.62
C PHE A 95 -9.53 7.94 -7.43
N ARG A 96 -9.13 8.51 -6.29
CA ARG A 96 -9.45 9.90 -5.91
C ARG A 96 -8.63 10.99 -6.62
N GLY A 97 -7.51 10.66 -7.28
CA GLY A 97 -6.67 11.68 -7.93
C GLY A 97 -6.05 12.69 -6.97
N GLU A 98 -5.89 12.34 -5.69
CA GLU A 98 -5.52 13.27 -4.62
C GLU A 98 -4.21 12.91 -3.91
N ALA A 99 -3.71 11.68 -4.07
CA ALA A 99 -2.57 11.18 -3.30
C ALA A 99 -1.29 11.97 -3.61
N LEU A 100 -0.89 12.07 -4.88
CA LEU A 100 0.34 12.76 -5.28
C LEU A 100 0.29 14.25 -4.97
N ALA A 101 -0.83 14.92 -5.27
CA ALA A 101 -1.03 16.33 -4.93
C ALA A 101 -0.96 16.57 -3.42
N SER A 102 -1.54 15.68 -2.60
CA SER A 102 -1.47 15.78 -1.14
C SER A 102 -0.06 15.61 -0.63
N ILE A 103 0.68 14.61 -1.12
CA ILE A 103 2.10 14.39 -0.77
C ILE A 103 2.93 15.62 -1.15
N ALA A 104 2.77 16.12 -2.38
CA ALA A 104 3.47 17.29 -2.90
C ALA A 104 3.23 18.56 -2.05
N SER A 105 2.03 18.73 -1.49
CA SER A 105 1.69 19.88 -0.65
C SER A 105 2.40 19.92 0.71
N VAL A 106 2.85 18.77 1.22
CA VAL A 106 3.48 18.63 2.54
C VAL A 106 4.93 18.15 2.48
N SER A 107 5.56 18.18 1.31
CA SER A 107 6.94 17.70 1.10
C SER A 107 7.66 18.48 0.00
N ARG A 108 8.92 18.12 -0.21
CA ARG A 108 9.64 18.39 -1.46
C ARG A 108 9.56 17.14 -2.32
N LEU A 109 8.79 17.17 -3.40
CA LEU A 109 8.55 16.03 -4.26
C LEU A 109 9.27 16.22 -5.60
N THR A 110 10.01 15.19 -6.04
CA THR A 110 10.51 15.07 -7.41
C THR A 110 9.85 13.86 -8.05
N LEU A 111 9.19 14.05 -9.19
CA LEU A 111 8.60 13.02 -10.01
C LEU A 111 9.37 12.94 -11.33
N GLU A 112 9.94 11.78 -11.62
CA GLU A 112 10.51 11.45 -12.92
C GLU A 112 9.68 10.32 -13.54
N SER A 113 9.25 10.47 -14.78
CA SER A 113 8.53 9.39 -15.46
C SER A 113 8.84 9.37 -16.94
N GLY A 114 8.89 8.17 -17.50
CA GLY A 114 9.07 7.95 -18.92
C GLY A 114 8.28 6.75 -19.41
N ILE A 115 7.78 6.86 -20.63
CA ILE A 115 6.95 5.83 -21.26
C ILE A 115 7.73 5.07 -22.32
N LYS A 116 7.25 3.88 -22.65
CA LYS A 116 7.86 3.03 -23.68
C LYS A 116 7.89 3.76 -25.04
N ASN A 117 8.94 3.52 -25.82
CA ASN A 117 9.16 4.08 -27.16
C ASN A 117 9.39 5.60 -27.22
N GLN A 118 9.61 6.28 -26.10
CA GLN A 118 10.10 7.67 -26.08
C GLN A 118 11.61 7.70 -25.77
N LYS A 119 12.34 8.63 -26.40
CA LYS A 119 13.78 8.85 -26.16
C LYS A 119 14.05 9.71 -24.92
N THR A 120 13.00 10.31 -24.39
CA THR A 120 13.05 11.33 -23.36
C THR A 120 12.10 10.90 -22.24
N ALA A 121 12.51 11.18 -21.02
CA ALA A 121 11.66 11.13 -19.86
C ALA A 121 11.51 12.56 -19.34
N TRP A 122 10.61 12.75 -18.39
CA TRP A 122 10.27 14.06 -17.90
C TRP A 122 10.39 14.08 -16.39
N LYS A 123 10.87 15.20 -15.89
CA LYS A 123 11.05 15.47 -14.48
C LYS A 123 10.25 16.70 -14.10
N ILE A 124 9.57 16.63 -12.97
CA ILE A 124 8.87 17.77 -12.38
C ILE A 124 9.09 17.79 -10.88
N CYS A 125 9.25 18.99 -10.33
CA CYS A 125 9.48 19.19 -8.91
C CYS A 125 8.31 19.95 -8.29
N SER A 126 8.01 19.68 -7.03
CA SER A 126 7.06 20.43 -6.23
C SER A 126 7.63 20.70 -4.85
N ILE A 127 7.51 21.94 -4.37
CA ILE A 127 7.90 22.34 -3.01
C ILE A 127 6.66 22.89 -2.31
N GLY A 128 6.11 22.13 -1.37
CA GLY A 128 4.91 22.55 -0.64
C GLY A 128 3.71 22.83 -1.56
N GLY A 129 3.58 22.06 -2.65
CA GLY A 129 2.50 22.18 -3.62
C GLY A 129 2.74 23.17 -4.75
N LYS A 130 3.84 23.94 -4.70
CA LYS A 130 4.25 24.81 -5.81
C LYS A 130 5.05 24.01 -6.82
N ILE A 131 4.46 23.80 -7.99
CA ILE A 131 5.01 22.98 -9.08
C ILE A 131 5.98 23.81 -9.93
N SER A 132 7.13 23.23 -10.28
CA SER A 132 8.10 23.82 -11.20
C SER A 132 7.72 23.59 -12.66
N GLU A 133 8.41 24.25 -13.59
CA GLU A 133 8.37 23.84 -14.99
C GLU A 133 8.89 22.39 -15.14
N LYS A 134 8.35 21.69 -16.13
CA LYS A 134 8.79 20.34 -16.49
C LYS A 134 10.13 20.38 -17.22
N GLU A 135 11.04 19.50 -16.83
CA GLU A 135 12.39 19.36 -17.36
C GLU A 135 12.51 18.06 -18.17
N GLU A 136 13.12 18.14 -19.35
CA GLU A 136 13.42 16.97 -20.18
C GLU A 136 14.70 16.27 -19.68
N ILE A 137 14.64 14.96 -19.49
CA ILE A 137 15.75 14.14 -18.98
C ILE A 137 15.98 12.89 -19.86
N PRO A 138 17.13 12.18 -19.75
CA PRO A 138 17.38 10.96 -20.51
C PRO A 138 16.26 9.92 -20.33
N GLY A 139 15.79 9.36 -21.45
CA GLY A 139 14.67 8.41 -21.47
C GLY A 139 14.92 7.12 -20.68
N PHE A 140 13.90 6.73 -19.93
CA PHE A 140 13.76 5.43 -19.28
C PHE A 140 12.27 5.04 -19.27
N VAL A 141 11.96 3.80 -18.89
CA VAL A 141 10.56 3.34 -18.74
C VAL A 141 10.25 3.12 -17.26
N GLY A 142 9.12 3.64 -16.81
CA GLY A 142 8.65 3.55 -15.43
C GLY A 142 8.61 4.91 -14.74
N THR A 143 8.47 4.88 -13.42
CA THR A 143 8.34 6.10 -12.61
C THR A 143 9.28 6.07 -11.41
N LYS A 144 9.84 7.23 -11.08
CA LYS A 144 10.59 7.46 -9.85
C LYS A 144 9.96 8.63 -9.10
N ILE A 145 9.64 8.40 -7.85
CA ILE A 145 9.07 9.40 -6.96
C ILE A 145 10.00 9.53 -5.76
N LEU A 146 10.55 10.72 -5.59
CA LEU A 146 11.38 11.10 -4.45
C LEU A 146 10.61 12.12 -3.62
N VAL A 147 10.41 11.80 -2.35
CA VAL A 147 9.74 12.64 -1.35
C VAL A 147 10.76 12.95 -0.27
N GLU A 148 11.13 14.23 -0.15
CA GLU A 148 12.10 14.73 0.80
C GLU A 148 11.44 15.67 1.80
N GLU A 149 11.98 15.67 3.03
CA GLU A 149 11.51 16.51 4.14
C GLU A 149 9.98 16.46 4.34
N LEU A 150 9.43 15.25 4.50
CA LEU A 150 8.00 15.06 4.72
C LEU A 150 7.54 15.84 5.96
N PHE A 151 6.47 16.62 5.81
CA PHE A 151 5.88 17.52 6.80
C PHE A 151 6.74 18.73 7.18
N PHE A 152 7.71 19.17 6.36
CA PHE A 152 8.56 20.34 6.65
C PHE A 152 7.77 21.63 6.91
N ASN A 153 6.64 21.81 6.20
CA ASN A 153 5.75 22.96 6.33
C ASN A 153 4.55 22.72 7.26
N THR A 154 4.48 21.56 7.94
CA THR A 154 3.44 21.20 8.91
C THR A 154 4.07 20.69 10.23
N PRO A 155 4.73 21.56 11.01
CA PRO A 155 5.59 21.17 12.13
C PRO A 155 4.85 20.47 13.29
N VAL A 156 3.57 20.81 13.51
CA VAL A 156 2.74 20.14 14.52
C VAL A 156 2.55 18.67 14.17
N ARG A 157 2.29 18.35 12.89
CA ARG A 157 2.11 16.99 12.40
C ARG A 157 3.39 16.17 12.55
N ARG A 158 4.53 16.79 12.24
CA ARG A 158 5.85 16.18 12.45
C ARG A 158 6.09 15.77 13.91
N LYS A 159 5.55 16.51 14.89
CA LYS A 159 5.64 16.19 16.33
C LYS A 159 4.71 15.05 16.78
N PHE A 160 3.64 14.77 16.04
CA PHE A 160 2.70 13.67 16.33
C PHE A 160 3.19 12.31 15.82
N LEU A 161 4.24 12.30 15.00
CA LEU A 161 4.85 11.06 14.54
C LEU A 161 5.52 10.31 15.70
N LYS A 162 5.45 8.98 15.64
CA LYS A 162 6.10 8.11 16.61
C LYS A 162 7.63 8.14 16.41
N SER A 163 8.36 7.32 17.16
CA SER A 163 9.79 7.15 16.95
C SER A 163 10.10 6.68 15.53
N VAL A 164 11.26 7.07 15.01
CA VAL A 164 11.84 6.64 13.73
C VAL A 164 11.70 5.13 13.53
N ARG A 165 12.16 4.36 14.53
CA ARG A 165 12.05 2.89 14.55
C ARG A 165 10.61 2.37 14.40
N SER A 166 9.64 3.07 14.98
CA SER A 166 8.23 2.70 14.83
C SER A 166 7.73 2.95 13.41
N GLU A 167 8.14 4.04 12.77
CA GLU A 167 7.74 4.35 11.39
C GLU A 167 8.43 3.42 10.40
N ASP A 168 9.72 3.13 10.56
CA ASP A 168 10.43 2.14 9.74
C ASP A 168 9.79 0.75 9.81
N LYS A 169 9.37 0.34 11.01
CA LYS A 169 8.62 -0.91 11.18
C LYS A 169 7.32 -0.88 10.38
N LYS A 170 6.53 0.20 10.48
CA LYS A 170 5.26 0.31 9.75
C LYS A 170 5.44 0.34 8.24
N ILE A 171 6.49 1.01 7.73
CA ILE A 171 6.87 0.98 6.31
C ILE A 171 7.14 -0.47 5.89
N ARG A 172 7.99 -1.17 6.66
CA ARG A 172 8.32 -2.57 6.39
C ARG A 172 7.08 -3.47 6.40
N ASP A 173 6.23 -3.35 7.42
CA ASP A 173 4.99 -4.10 7.54
C ASP A 173 4.07 -3.85 6.32
N ARG A 174 4.02 -2.60 5.81
CA ARG A 174 3.25 -2.26 4.62
C ARG A 174 3.83 -2.89 3.35
N VAL A 175 5.14 -2.83 3.14
CA VAL A 175 5.81 -3.47 1.99
C VAL A 175 5.64 -4.99 2.06
N THR A 176 5.81 -5.60 3.24
CA THR A 176 5.58 -7.05 3.47
C THR A 176 4.15 -7.45 3.10
N THR A 177 3.16 -6.70 3.58
CA THR A 177 1.75 -6.97 3.28
C THR A 177 1.48 -6.91 1.78
N GLN A 178 2.08 -5.92 1.09
CA GLN A 178 1.91 -5.77 -0.35
C GLN A 178 2.63 -6.86 -1.15
N ALA A 179 3.82 -7.27 -0.73
CA ALA A 179 4.58 -8.35 -1.34
C ALA A 179 3.85 -9.69 -1.22
N LEU A 180 3.12 -9.93 -0.12
CA LEU A 180 2.25 -11.10 0.01
C LEU A 180 1.07 -11.09 -0.97
N ALA A 181 0.47 -9.93 -1.20
CA ALA A 181 -0.61 -9.78 -2.18
C ALA A 181 -0.14 -10.00 -3.63
N ARG A 182 1.10 -9.62 -3.94
CA ARG A 182 1.69 -9.66 -5.30
C ARG A 182 2.99 -10.45 -5.33
N HIS A 183 2.85 -11.77 -5.25
CA HIS A 183 3.96 -12.72 -5.37
C HIS A 183 4.67 -12.64 -6.73
N ASP A 184 4.01 -12.12 -7.76
CA ASP A 184 4.49 -11.92 -9.12
C ASP A 184 5.35 -10.66 -9.32
N VAL A 185 5.48 -9.80 -8.30
CA VAL A 185 6.24 -8.53 -8.37
C VAL A 185 7.54 -8.62 -7.55
N ARG A 186 8.68 -8.19 -8.11
CA ARG A 186 9.93 -8.07 -7.36
C ARG A 186 9.87 -6.85 -6.44
N PHE A 187 10.20 -7.02 -5.15
CA PHE A 187 10.31 -5.92 -4.18
C PHE A 187 11.73 -5.82 -3.63
N ARG A 188 12.21 -4.60 -3.43
CA ARG A 188 13.41 -4.32 -2.63
C ARG A 188 13.12 -3.19 -1.66
N LEU A 189 13.54 -3.37 -0.41
CA LEU A 189 13.42 -2.34 0.62
C LEU A 189 14.80 -2.00 1.20
N PHE A 190 15.17 -0.73 1.13
CA PHE A 190 16.28 -0.15 1.88
C PHE A 190 15.78 0.77 2.98
N GLN A 191 16.36 0.66 4.17
CA GLN A 191 16.09 1.57 5.28
C GLN A 191 17.43 2.04 5.87
N ASP A 192 17.63 3.36 5.94
CA ASP A 192 18.85 4.00 6.46
C ASP A 192 20.14 3.46 5.81
N GLY A 193 20.09 3.26 4.50
CA GLY A 193 21.22 2.75 3.70
C GLY A 193 21.50 1.25 3.84
N LYS A 194 20.66 0.50 4.59
CA LYS A 194 20.78 -0.95 4.74
C LYS A 194 19.68 -1.66 3.96
N GLU A 195 20.06 -2.71 3.23
CA GLU A 195 19.09 -3.58 2.56
C GLU A 195 18.35 -4.40 3.62
N VAL A 196 17.03 -4.21 3.69
CA VAL A 196 16.16 -4.94 4.63
C VAL A 196 15.75 -6.28 4.03
N PHE A 197 15.32 -6.27 2.76
CA PHE A 197 15.10 -7.48 1.98
C PHE A 197 15.12 -7.17 0.48
N VAL A 198 15.40 -8.22 -0.29
CA VAL A 198 15.14 -8.31 -1.73
C VAL A 198 14.30 -9.55 -1.93
N LEU A 199 13.11 -9.36 -2.49
CA LEU A 199 12.14 -10.44 -2.73
C LEU A 199 11.97 -10.58 -4.24
N PRO A 200 12.49 -11.65 -4.86
CA PRO A 200 12.33 -11.89 -6.30
C PRO A 200 10.86 -12.13 -6.65
N SER A 201 10.50 -11.94 -7.92
CA SER A 201 9.21 -12.42 -8.43
C SER A 201 9.13 -13.95 -8.30
N ARG A 202 7.95 -14.47 -7.97
CA ARG A 202 7.67 -15.88 -7.72
C ARG A 202 6.46 -16.31 -8.53
N GLU A 203 6.45 -17.58 -8.91
CA GLU A 203 5.32 -18.22 -9.61
C GLU A 203 4.17 -18.59 -8.66
N ASN A 204 4.45 -18.70 -7.35
CA ASN A 204 3.46 -19.09 -6.36
C ASN A 204 3.58 -18.28 -5.06
N LYS A 205 2.49 -18.24 -4.30
CA LYS A 205 2.39 -17.50 -3.02
C LYS A 205 3.21 -18.17 -1.91
N LYS A 206 3.44 -19.49 -1.96
CA LYS A 206 4.19 -20.23 -0.93
C LYS A 206 5.64 -19.76 -0.85
N ASP A 207 6.32 -19.69 -1.99
CA ASP A 207 7.72 -19.24 -2.05
C ASP A 207 7.86 -17.79 -1.61
N ARG A 208 6.87 -16.93 -1.92
CA ARG A 208 6.83 -15.55 -1.42
C ARG A 208 6.73 -15.47 0.10
N ILE A 209 5.91 -16.33 0.72
CA ILE A 209 5.80 -16.41 2.18
C ILE A 209 7.16 -16.84 2.76
N ILE A 210 7.81 -17.83 2.16
CA ILE A 210 9.10 -18.33 2.62
C ILE A 210 10.19 -17.23 2.51
N ASP A 211 10.22 -16.46 1.42
CA ASP A 211 11.15 -15.33 1.26
C ASP A 211 11.01 -14.27 2.38
N LEU A 212 9.79 -14.04 2.85
CA LEU A 212 9.48 -13.02 3.85
C LEU A 212 9.69 -13.49 5.29
N PHE A 213 9.38 -14.77 5.57
CA PHE A 213 9.31 -15.29 6.92
C PHE A 213 10.42 -16.30 7.26
N GLY A 214 11.17 -16.77 6.26
CA GLY A 214 12.33 -17.64 6.40
C GLY A 214 12.09 -19.08 5.93
N GLU A 215 13.17 -19.79 5.57
CA GLU A 215 13.12 -21.18 5.09
C GLU A 215 12.54 -22.17 6.09
N ASN A 216 12.62 -21.87 7.39
CA ASN A 216 11.98 -22.68 8.42
C ASN A 216 10.46 -22.78 8.23
N PHE A 217 9.79 -21.83 7.57
CA PHE A 217 8.36 -21.93 7.29
C PHE A 217 7.99 -23.04 6.31
N ARG A 218 8.91 -23.49 5.45
CA ARG A 218 8.59 -24.33 4.29
C ARG A 218 7.80 -25.58 4.64
N ASP A 219 8.19 -26.23 5.75
CA ASP A 219 7.63 -27.49 6.23
C ASP A 219 6.49 -27.29 7.23
N HIS A 220 6.30 -26.05 7.73
CA HIS A 220 5.25 -25.69 8.67
C HIS A 220 4.03 -25.05 8.02
N LEU A 221 4.00 -24.91 6.68
CA LEU A 221 2.87 -24.33 5.94
C LEU A 221 1.90 -25.42 5.46
N LEU A 222 0.73 -25.44 6.07
CA LEU A 222 -0.41 -26.27 5.67
C LEU A 222 -1.25 -25.51 4.64
N GLU A 223 -1.49 -26.13 3.48
CA GLU A 223 -2.29 -25.53 2.41
C GLU A 223 -3.78 -25.52 2.77
N VAL A 224 -4.44 -24.42 2.43
CA VAL A 224 -5.88 -24.23 2.58
C VAL A 224 -6.47 -24.01 1.19
N SER A 225 -7.50 -24.77 0.85
CA SER A 225 -8.31 -24.59 -0.35
C SER A 225 -9.75 -24.96 -0.03
N LEU A 226 -10.64 -23.98 0.01
CA LEU A 226 -12.04 -24.17 0.38
C LEU A 226 -12.95 -23.25 -0.44
N GLU A 227 -14.04 -23.81 -0.95
CA GLU A 227 -15.09 -23.09 -1.64
C GLU A 227 -16.42 -23.25 -0.88
N ARG A 228 -17.06 -22.12 -0.53
CA ARG A 228 -18.35 -22.13 0.18
C ARG A 228 -19.15 -20.87 -0.12
N GLY A 229 -20.42 -21.01 -0.50
CA GLY A 229 -21.34 -19.86 -0.66
C GLY A 229 -20.90 -18.83 -1.71
N GLY A 230 -20.18 -19.26 -2.74
CA GLY A 230 -19.59 -18.37 -3.76
C GLY A 230 -18.36 -17.59 -3.29
N LEU A 231 -17.76 -18.00 -2.16
CA LEU A 231 -16.44 -17.57 -1.71
C LEU A 231 -15.45 -18.69 -2.00
N ASN A 232 -14.36 -18.38 -2.69
CA ASN A 232 -13.21 -19.27 -2.80
C ASN A 232 -12.10 -18.71 -1.92
N ALA A 233 -11.55 -19.49 -1.00
CA ALA A 233 -10.34 -19.11 -0.29
C ALA A 233 -9.23 -20.14 -0.48
N THR A 234 -8.08 -19.62 -0.87
CA THR A 234 -6.83 -20.35 -1.00
C THR A 234 -5.80 -19.77 -0.04
N GLY A 235 -4.77 -20.52 0.31
CA GLY A 235 -3.69 -19.97 1.11
C GLY A 235 -2.96 -20.98 1.98
N TYR A 236 -2.40 -20.48 3.07
CA TYR A 236 -1.61 -21.28 3.98
C TYR A 236 -1.85 -20.88 5.43
N ILE A 237 -1.83 -21.85 6.33
CA ILE A 237 -1.82 -21.67 7.78
C ILE A 237 -0.62 -22.40 8.36
N SER A 238 -0.09 -21.95 9.48
CA SER A 238 1.03 -22.66 10.11
C SER A 238 0.56 -23.87 10.91
N ASP A 239 1.35 -24.92 11.02
CA ASP A 239 1.07 -25.97 11.99
C ASP A 239 1.18 -25.46 13.45
N PRO A 240 0.75 -26.27 14.44
CA PRO A 240 0.79 -25.87 15.85
C PRO A 240 2.19 -25.65 16.44
N ASP A 241 3.25 -26.18 15.82
CA ASP A 241 4.63 -26.01 16.29
C ASP A 241 5.19 -24.63 15.90
N PHE A 242 4.57 -23.98 14.91
CA PHE A 242 5.00 -22.68 14.42
C PHE A 242 3.96 -21.59 14.67
N TYR A 243 4.14 -20.82 15.75
CA TYR A 243 3.19 -19.78 16.16
C TYR A 243 3.88 -18.50 16.65
N LYS A 244 3.10 -17.43 16.81
CA LYS A 244 3.52 -16.16 17.41
C LYS A 244 2.82 -15.92 18.74
N SER A 245 3.44 -15.08 19.58
CA SER A 245 2.82 -14.55 20.81
C SER A 245 1.82 -13.42 20.57
N ASN A 246 1.58 -13.06 19.31
CA ASN A 246 0.69 -11.98 18.90
C ASN A 246 0.12 -12.25 17.50
N ARG A 247 -0.86 -11.44 17.09
CA ARG A 247 -1.63 -11.62 15.85
C ARG A 247 -0.95 -11.09 14.59
N THR A 248 0.29 -10.57 14.66
CA THR A 248 0.96 -9.93 13.50
C THR A 248 1.36 -10.90 12.38
N GLY A 249 1.16 -12.22 12.57
CA GLY A 249 1.38 -13.25 11.55
C GLY A 249 0.14 -13.59 10.72
N GLN A 250 -0.96 -12.86 10.89
CA GLN A 250 -2.24 -13.16 10.24
C GLN A 250 -2.52 -12.13 9.14
N PHE A 251 -2.50 -12.61 7.90
CA PHE A 251 -2.68 -11.84 6.69
C PHE A 251 -3.87 -12.40 5.93
N VAL A 252 -4.81 -11.53 5.62
CA VAL A 252 -5.98 -11.89 4.83
C VAL A 252 -6.16 -10.91 3.70
N PHE A 253 -6.42 -11.45 2.52
CA PHE A 253 -6.61 -10.69 1.30
C PHE A 253 -7.95 -11.04 0.67
N VAL A 254 -8.67 -10.05 0.18
CA VAL A 254 -9.90 -10.23 -0.60
C VAL A 254 -9.68 -9.56 -1.94
N ASN A 255 -9.77 -10.32 -3.04
CA ASN A 255 -9.49 -9.86 -4.40
C ASN A 255 -8.15 -9.09 -4.49
N GLY A 256 -7.11 -9.61 -3.83
CA GLY A 256 -5.77 -9.02 -3.81
C GLY A 256 -5.59 -7.77 -2.91
N ARG A 257 -6.60 -7.38 -2.13
CA ARG A 257 -6.52 -6.26 -1.18
C ARG A 257 -6.37 -6.77 0.25
N PRO A 258 -5.44 -6.24 1.06
CA PRO A 258 -5.29 -6.63 2.46
C PRO A 258 -6.47 -6.13 3.30
N VAL A 259 -7.05 -7.00 4.11
CA VAL A 259 -8.23 -6.73 4.95
C VAL A 259 -7.96 -7.12 6.39
N GLU A 260 -8.42 -6.30 7.33
CA GLU A 260 -8.45 -6.67 8.74
C GLU A 260 -9.77 -7.39 9.05
N ILE A 261 -9.69 -8.66 9.47
CA ILE A 261 -10.89 -9.42 9.87
C ILE A 261 -11.00 -9.43 11.39
N LYS A 262 -11.94 -8.62 11.91
CA LYS A 262 -12.17 -8.44 13.36
C LYS A 262 -12.47 -9.77 14.08
N TYR A 263 -13.26 -10.65 13.47
CA TYR A 263 -13.64 -11.95 14.05
C TYR A 263 -12.76 -13.13 13.61
N GLY A 264 -12.16 -13.04 12.42
CA GLY A 264 -11.38 -14.13 11.82
C GLY A 264 -10.20 -14.56 12.68
N SER A 265 -9.53 -13.64 13.38
CA SER A 265 -8.44 -13.99 14.30
C SER A 265 -8.92 -14.84 15.49
N THR A 266 -10.10 -14.54 16.03
CA THR A 266 -10.69 -15.29 17.15
C THR A 266 -11.17 -16.66 16.69
N LEU A 267 -11.82 -16.73 15.53
CA LEU A 267 -12.28 -18.00 14.93
C LEU A 267 -11.11 -18.90 14.55
N LEU A 268 -10.07 -18.34 13.91
CA LEU A 268 -8.84 -19.07 13.61
C LEU A 268 -8.17 -19.58 14.89
N LYS A 269 -8.11 -18.78 15.96
CA LYS A 269 -7.59 -19.26 17.25
C LYS A 269 -8.42 -20.41 17.80
N LYS A 270 -9.75 -20.33 17.69
CA LYS A 270 -10.67 -21.40 18.12
C LYS A 270 -10.50 -22.68 17.27
N ALA A 271 -10.18 -22.57 15.98
CA ALA A 271 -9.87 -23.73 15.14
C ALA A 271 -8.57 -24.44 15.59
N TYR A 272 -7.66 -23.71 16.23
CA TYR A 272 -6.40 -24.23 16.78
C TYR A 272 -6.48 -24.62 18.26
N ASP A 273 -7.64 -24.49 18.89
CA ASP A 273 -7.93 -24.58 20.33
C ASP A 273 -6.81 -25.17 21.23
N GLU A 274 -6.93 -26.43 21.66
CA GLU A 274 -5.98 -27.12 22.54
C GLU A 274 -4.62 -27.43 21.88
N LEU A 275 -4.46 -27.13 20.59
CA LEU A 275 -3.20 -27.35 19.87
C LEU A 275 -2.17 -26.26 20.16
N LEU A 276 -2.62 -25.05 20.54
CA LEU A 276 -1.73 -23.93 20.80
C LEU A 276 -1.71 -23.54 22.29
N PRO A 277 -0.58 -23.00 22.79
CA PRO A 277 -0.56 -22.37 24.10
C PRO A 277 -1.57 -21.21 24.20
N PRO A 278 -2.01 -20.81 25.42
CA PRO A 278 -3.02 -19.77 25.60
C PRO A 278 -2.73 -18.42 24.90
N ASN A 279 -1.45 -18.06 24.74
CA ASN A 279 -1.00 -16.84 24.04
C ASN A 279 -0.47 -17.12 22.62
N GLY A 280 -0.58 -18.35 22.15
CA GLY A 280 -0.21 -18.77 20.82
C GLY A 280 -1.21 -18.28 19.78
N HIS A 281 -0.69 -17.77 18.67
CA HIS A 281 -1.45 -17.36 17.51
C HIS A 281 -0.80 -17.97 16.26
N PRO A 282 -1.55 -18.73 15.44
CA PRO A 282 -1.00 -19.30 14.23
C PRO A 282 -0.74 -18.19 13.21
N TYR A 283 0.22 -18.45 12.32
CA TYR A 283 0.35 -17.70 11.10
C TYR A 283 -0.76 -18.09 10.12
N CYS A 284 -1.20 -17.14 9.33
CA CYS A 284 -2.28 -17.32 8.40
C CYS A 284 -2.07 -16.38 7.21
N PHE A 285 -2.20 -16.93 6.01
CA PHE A 285 -2.02 -16.26 4.73
C PHE A 285 -3.18 -16.68 3.84
N LEU A 286 -4.35 -16.06 4.00
CA LEU A 286 -5.56 -16.44 3.27
C LEU A 286 -5.89 -15.43 2.18
N PHE A 287 -6.26 -15.95 1.02
CA PHE A 287 -6.56 -15.21 -0.20
C PHE A 287 -7.96 -15.60 -0.67
N PHE A 288 -8.91 -14.71 -0.42
CA PHE A 288 -10.29 -14.84 -0.80
C PHE A 288 -10.52 -14.23 -2.19
N GLU A 289 -11.24 -14.98 -3.02
CA GLU A 289 -11.81 -14.54 -4.27
C GLU A 289 -13.34 -14.53 -4.12
N ILE A 290 -13.92 -13.37 -4.38
CA ILE A 290 -15.36 -13.12 -4.27
C ILE A 290 -15.80 -12.21 -5.41
N ASP A 291 -17.02 -12.40 -5.89
CA ASP A 291 -17.68 -11.46 -6.81
C ASP A 291 -17.60 -10.01 -6.25
N PRO A 292 -16.98 -9.06 -6.98
CA PRO A 292 -16.88 -7.66 -6.55
C PRO A 292 -18.22 -7.01 -6.20
N SER A 293 -19.33 -7.43 -6.82
CA SER A 293 -20.67 -6.92 -6.52
C SER A 293 -21.16 -7.26 -5.10
N ARG A 294 -20.51 -8.24 -4.43
CA ARG A 294 -20.86 -8.68 -3.08
C ARG A 294 -20.04 -8.00 -1.99
N VAL A 295 -19.21 -7.02 -2.36
CA VAL A 295 -18.21 -6.41 -1.51
C VAL A 295 -18.19 -4.90 -1.67
N ASP A 296 -18.46 -4.17 -0.59
CA ASP A 296 -18.23 -2.73 -0.51
C ASP A 296 -16.83 -2.44 0.05
N VAL A 297 -15.97 -1.92 -0.82
CA VAL A 297 -14.58 -1.54 -0.53
C VAL A 297 -14.43 -0.07 -0.11
N ASN A 298 -15.49 0.73 -0.15
CA ASN A 298 -15.46 2.17 0.11
C ASN A 298 -15.91 2.53 1.55
N VAL A 299 -15.68 1.65 2.51
CA VAL A 299 -16.19 1.79 3.89
C VAL A 299 -15.25 2.61 4.78
N HIS A 300 -13.94 2.59 4.52
CA HIS A 300 -12.94 3.26 5.34
C HIS A 300 -11.94 4.05 4.48
N PRO A 301 -11.51 5.27 4.87
CA PRO A 301 -10.54 6.07 4.10
C PRO A 301 -9.23 5.33 3.77
N ALA A 302 -8.72 4.54 4.72
CA ALA A 302 -7.52 3.70 4.53
C ALA A 302 -7.78 2.35 3.82
N LYS A 303 -9.03 2.05 3.41
CA LYS A 303 -9.48 0.82 2.74
C LYS A 303 -9.11 -0.50 3.44
N LYS A 304 -8.93 -0.46 4.76
CA LYS A 304 -8.59 -1.63 5.59
C LYS A 304 -9.80 -2.48 5.97
N GLU A 305 -10.98 -1.85 5.99
CA GLU A 305 -12.24 -2.49 6.29
C GLU A 305 -13.05 -2.58 5.01
N ILE A 306 -13.63 -3.75 4.81
CA ILE A 306 -14.50 -4.09 3.70
C ILE A 306 -15.82 -4.55 4.33
N ARG A 307 -16.96 -4.15 3.75
CA ARG A 307 -18.26 -4.70 4.12
C ARG A 307 -18.69 -5.74 3.10
N PHE A 308 -19.06 -6.90 3.60
CA PHE A 308 -19.62 -7.97 2.79
C PHE A 308 -21.14 -7.82 2.78
N LEU A 309 -21.80 -8.08 1.65
CA LEU A 309 -23.26 -8.18 1.62
C LEU A 309 -23.78 -9.32 2.52
N ASP A 310 -22.97 -10.37 2.70
CA ASP A 310 -23.25 -11.53 3.56
C ASP A 310 -22.11 -11.71 4.58
N GLU A 311 -22.10 -10.89 5.63
CA GLU A 311 -21.11 -10.99 6.71
C GLU A 311 -21.19 -12.30 7.50
N GLU A 312 -22.40 -12.87 7.67
CA GLU A 312 -22.57 -14.14 8.38
C GLU A 312 -21.98 -15.30 7.59
N GLY A 313 -22.21 -15.36 6.28
CA GLY A 313 -21.61 -16.36 5.39
C GLY A 313 -20.09 -16.25 5.34
N PHE A 314 -19.54 -15.03 5.31
CA PHE A 314 -18.09 -14.80 5.35
C PHE A 314 -17.48 -15.18 6.70
N ASN A 315 -18.12 -14.81 7.82
CA ASN A 315 -17.63 -15.17 9.14
C ASN A 315 -17.74 -16.68 9.41
N GLY A 316 -18.78 -17.35 8.91
CA GLY A 316 -18.97 -18.80 9.01
C GLY A 316 -17.98 -19.62 8.15
N PHE A 317 -17.11 -18.97 7.39
CA PHE A 317 -16.00 -19.61 6.69
C PHE A 317 -14.86 -19.99 7.64
N PHE A 318 -14.60 -19.17 8.67
CA PHE A 318 -13.54 -19.38 9.66
C PHE A 318 -14.02 -20.25 10.83
#